data_AF-A0A0N5D5J2-F1
#
_entry.id   AF-A0A0N5D5J2-F1
#
_cell.length_a   1.000
_cell.length_b   1.000
_cell.length_c   1.000
_cell.angle_alpha   90.00
_cell.angle_beta   90.00
_cell.angle_gamma   90.00
#
_symmetry.space_group_name_H-M   'P 1'
#
loop_
_entity.id
_entity.type
_entity.pdbx_description
1 polymer ?
#
loop_
_entity_poly.entity_id
_entity_poly.type
_entity_poly.pdbx_seq_one_letter_code
_entity_poly.pdbx_strand_id
1 'polypeptide(L)'
;MDIYCFSYVLLLLASVHVYSLDAIQRCEIITIPLCKGIGYNMTRYPNSYGHEKQEEAGLEVHQFYPLVEVGCYKHLKFFLCAMYTPICQDNYEKMVMPCMEVCLEAKKRCSPLMQQYGFKWPNTLSCDQLPRMSEQQTSGNICAAPPDTPHPNLFEPTNVSKF
;
A
#
# COMPACT_ATOMS: atom_id res chain seq x y z
N MET A 1 36.12 -32.75 -21.26
CA MET A 1 34.89 -32.08 -20.79
C MET A 1 35.05 -31.92 -19.29
N ASP A 2 35.82 -30.90 -18.94
CA ASP A 2 36.77 -30.98 -17.83
C ASP A 2 36.19 -30.44 -16.53
N ILE A 3 36.61 -31.02 -15.41
CA ILE A 3 36.25 -30.62 -14.03
C ILE A 3 36.40 -29.11 -13.80
N TYR A 4 37.38 -28.49 -14.45
CA TYR A 4 37.61 -27.04 -14.39
C TYR A 4 36.48 -26.21 -15.01
N CYS A 5 35.80 -26.73 -16.05
CA CYS A 5 34.64 -26.08 -16.65
C CYS A 5 33.42 -26.15 -15.72
N PHE A 6 33.18 -27.28 -15.06
CA PHE A 6 32.11 -27.41 -14.06
C PHE A 6 32.36 -26.51 -12.84
N SER A 7 33.61 -26.42 -12.37
CA SER A 7 33.98 -25.49 -11.29
C SER A 7 33.79 -24.03 -11.69
N TYR A 8 34.16 -23.65 -12.92
CA TYR A 8 33.97 -22.29 -13.42
C TYR A 8 32.48 -21.94 -13.61
N VAL A 9 31.68 -22.87 -14.14
CA VAL A 9 30.22 -22.72 -14.25
C VAL A 9 29.58 -22.61 -12.86
N LEU A 10 29.98 -23.43 -11.89
CA LEU A 10 29.51 -23.33 -10.50
C LEU A 10 29.92 -22.01 -9.83
N LEU A 11 31.13 -21.52 -10.06
CA LEU A 11 31.60 -20.23 -9.55
C LEU A 11 30.86 -19.06 -10.21
N LEU A 12 30.56 -19.14 -11.51
CA LEU A 12 29.73 -18.16 -12.20
C LEU A 12 28.29 -18.19 -11.70
N LEU A 13 27.67 -19.37 -11.56
CA LEU A 13 26.32 -19.51 -11.00
C LEU A 13 26.26 -19.04 -9.55
N ALA A 14 27.28 -19.34 -8.74
CA ALA A 14 27.41 -18.83 -7.38
C ALA A 14 27.57 -17.31 -7.38
N SER A 15 28.35 -16.72 -8.28
CA SER A 15 28.45 -15.25 -8.40
C SER A 15 27.11 -14.63 -8.80
N VAL A 16 26.38 -15.22 -9.76
CA VAL A 16 25.03 -14.78 -10.17
C VAL A 16 24.01 -14.92 -9.01
N HIS A 17 24.11 -15.96 -8.19
CA HIS A 17 23.31 -16.13 -6.97
C HIS A 17 23.72 -15.15 -5.85
N VAL A 18 25.00 -14.80 -5.75
CA VAL A 18 25.55 -13.85 -4.75
C VAL A 18 25.16 -12.41 -5.08
N TYR A 19 25.05 -12.04 -6.38
CA TYR A 19 24.60 -10.70 -6.79
C TYR A 19 23.10 -10.45 -6.56
N SER A 20 22.31 -11.48 -6.28
CA SER A 20 20.88 -11.32 -5.97
C SER A 20 20.61 -11.19 -4.47
N LEU A 21 21.60 -10.73 -3.69
CA LEU A 21 21.35 -10.21 -2.35
C LEU A 21 20.67 -8.85 -2.50
N ASP A 22 19.34 -8.91 -2.42
CA ASP A 22 18.39 -7.83 -2.14
C ASP A 22 19.09 -6.54 -1.70
N ALA A 23 19.32 -5.64 -2.66
CA ALA A 23 19.70 -4.28 -2.32
C ALA A 23 18.53 -3.75 -1.50
N ILE A 24 18.68 -3.68 -0.17
CA ILE A 24 17.68 -3.08 0.72
C ILE A 24 17.29 -1.74 0.08
N GLN A 25 16.14 -1.72 -0.59
CA GLN A 25 15.66 -0.54 -1.27
C GLN A 25 15.24 0.41 -0.16
N ARG A 26 16.17 1.32 0.14
CA ARG A 26 15.98 2.37 1.12
C ARG A 26 14.73 3.16 0.76
N CYS A 27 14.09 3.68 1.78
CA CYS A 27 12.96 4.55 1.55
C CYS A 27 13.40 5.78 0.73
N GLU A 28 12.55 6.20 -0.19
CA GLU A 28 12.70 7.40 -0.99
C GLU A 28 11.55 8.39 -0.72
N ILE A 29 11.81 9.68 -0.95
CA ILE A 29 10.83 10.75 -0.71
C ILE A 29 9.72 10.66 -1.77
N ILE A 30 8.47 10.84 -1.33
CA ILE A 30 7.32 10.90 -2.23
C ILE A 30 7.39 12.15 -3.10
N THR A 31 7.50 11.96 -4.41
CA THR A 31 7.56 13.02 -5.43
C THR A 31 6.21 13.23 -6.14
N ILE A 32 5.32 12.22 -6.13
CA ILE A 32 4.00 12.25 -6.77
C ILE A 32 3.17 13.42 -6.19
N PRO A 33 2.78 14.43 -7.00
CA PRO A 33 2.08 15.62 -6.51
C PRO A 33 0.80 15.32 -5.74
N LEU A 34 -0.01 14.37 -6.22
CA LEU A 34 -1.25 13.94 -5.55
C LEU A 34 -0.97 13.33 -4.17
N CYS A 35 0.20 12.75 -3.92
CA CYS A 35 0.51 12.05 -2.67
C CYS A 35 1.36 12.84 -1.68
N LYS A 36 1.48 14.15 -1.87
CA LYS A 36 2.11 15.04 -0.89
C LYS A 36 1.13 15.47 0.20
N GLY A 37 1.65 15.63 1.42
CA GLY A 37 0.93 16.20 2.57
C GLY A 37 -0.17 15.29 3.14
N ILE A 38 -0.01 13.97 3.04
CA ILE A 38 -1.01 12.96 3.45
C ILE A 38 -0.72 12.32 4.82
N GLY A 39 0.29 12.80 5.54
CA GLY A 39 0.67 12.29 6.87
C GLY A 39 1.93 11.42 6.89
N TYR A 40 2.50 11.08 5.73
CA TYR A 40 3.82 10.48 5.58
C TYR A 40 4.47 10.98 4.28
N ASN A 41 5.78 10.79 4.15
CA ASN A 41 6.58 11.34 3.05
C ASN A 41 7.59 10.35 2.45
N MET A 42 7.64 9.11 2.94
CA MET A 42 8.61 8.09 2.52
C MET A 42 7.89 6.87 1.95
N THR A 43 8.36 6.37 0.81
CA THR A 43 7.86 5.18 0.10
C THR A 43 9.04 4.33 -0.37
N ARG A 44 8.79 3.15 -0.90
CA ARG A 44 9.77 2.41 -1.72
C ARG A 44 9.03 1.60 -2.79
N TYR A 45 9.76 1.20 -3.83
CA TYR A 45 9.24 0.42 -4.96
C TYR A 45 10.09 -0.84 -5.13
N PRO A 46 9.56 -1.94 -5.70
CA PRO A 46 8.27 -2.03 -6.38
C PRO A 46 7.07 -2.00 -5.43
N ASN A 47 5.94 -1.42 -5.87
CA ASN A 47 4.68 -1.49 -5.13
C ASN A 47 3.89 -2.77 -5.50
N SER A 48 2.78 -3.03 -4.81
CA SER A 48 1.95 -4.24 -5.00
C SER A 48 1.28 -4.36 -6.37
N TYR A 49 1.38 -3.33 -7.22
CA TYR A 49 0.84 -3.31 -8.58
C TYR A 49 1.90 -3.52 -9.65
N GLY A 50 3.16 -3.76 -9.25
CA GLY A 50 4.26 -3.99 -10.18
C GLY A 50 4.84 -2.72 -10.79
N HIS A 51 4.46 -1.53 -10.29
CA HIS A 51 5.18 -0.31 -10.62
C HIS A 51 6.59 -0.41 -10.04
N GLU A 52 7.60 -0.08 -10.82
CA GLU A 52 9.00 -0.08 -10.37
C GLU A 52 9.43 1.29 -9.88
N LYS A 53 8.70 2.35 -10.23
CA LYS A 53 9.04 3.74 -9.92
C LYS A 53 7.81 4.59 -9.62
N GLN A 54 8.05 5.71 -8.91
CA GLN A 54 7.02 6.70 -8.61
C GLN A 54 6.38 7.33 -9.83
N GLU A 55 7.13 7.51 -10.92
CA GLU A 55 6.59 8.09 -12.15
C GLU A 55 5.47 7.22 -12.72
N GLU A 56 5.65 5.89 -12.70
CA GLU A 56 4.67 4.93 -13.22
C GLU A 56 3.43 4.89 -12.33
N ALA A 57 3.62 4.72 -11.01
CA ALA A 57 2.51 4.76 -10.06
C ALA A 57 1.80 6.12 -10.07
N GLY A 58 2.54 7.20 -10.31
CA GLY A 58 2.04 8.56 -10.46
C GLY A 58 1.07 8.71 -11.62
N LEU A 59 1.39 8.11 -12.78
CA LEU A 59 0.50 8.12 -13.94
C LEU A 59 -0.83 7.40 -13.67
N GLU A 60 -0.82 6.30 -12.90
CA GLU A 60 -2.04 5.57 -12.57
C GLU A 60 -2.86 6.26 -11.48
N VAL A 61 -2.25 6.61 -10.33
CA VAL A 61 -2.98 7.22 -9.21
C VAL A 61 -3.60 8.57 -9.57
N HIS A 62 -2.96 9.32 -10.48
CA HIS A 62 -3.46 10.63 -10.91
C HIS A 62 -4.78 10.54 -11.70
N GLN A 63 -5.14 9.37 -12.24
CA GLN A 63 -6.45 9.15 -12.87
C GLN A 63 -7.61 9.30 -11.88
N PHE A 64 -7.35 9.15 -10.57
CA PHE A 64 -8.34 9.34 -9.51
C PHE A 64 -8.44 10.79 -9.02
N TYR A 65 -7.67 11.73 -9.57
CA TYR A 65 -7.69 13.15 -9.16
C TYR A 65 -9.10 13.76 -9.13
N PRO A 66 -9.96 13.59 -10.15
CA PRO A 66 -11.31 14.14 -10.10
C PRO A 66 -12.15 13.59 -8.93
N LEU A 67 -11.97 12.31 -8.59
CA LEU A 67 -12.68 11.67 -7.48
C LEU A 67 -12.23 12.21 -6.11
N VAL A 68 -10.95 12.55 -5.99
CA VAL A 68 -10.38 13.22 -4.82
C VAL A 68 -10.94 14.64 -4.66
N GLU A 69 -10.99 15.42 -5.74
CA GLU A 69 -11.52 16.79 -5.72
C GLU A 69 -13.02 16.85 -5.40
N VAL A 70 -13.81 15.90 -5.90
CA VAL A 70 -15.24 15.82 -5.57
C VAL A 70 -15.46 15.51 -4.07
N GLY A 71 -14.49 14.86 -3.41
CA GLY A 71 -14.52 14.73 -1.96
C GLY A 71 -15.58 13.77 -1.41
N CYS A 72 -15.93 12.70 -2.13
CA CYS A 72 -16.86 11.66 -1.66
C CYS A 72 -16.45 11.05 -0.29
N TYR A 73 -15.15 11.03 0.00
CA TYR A 73 -14.62 10.63 1.29
C TYR A 73 -13.36 11.44 1.62
N LYS A 74 -13.33 12.04 2.82
CA LYS A 74 -12.21 12.88 3.28
C LYS A 74 -10.85 12.18 3.27
N HIS A 75 -10.81 10.85 3.42
CA HIS A 75 -9.57 10.07 3.45
C HIS A 75 -9.29 9.31 2.16
N LEU A 76 -10.02 9.59 1.07
CA LEU A 76 -9.78 8.94 -0.22
C LEU A 76 -8.36 9.19 -0.72
N LYS A 77 -7.87 10.44 -0.60
CA LYS A 77 -6.50 10.81 -0.98
C LYS A 77 -5.46 9.96 -0.24
N PHE A 78 -5.62 9.83 1.08
CA PHE A 78 -4.76 8.98 1.91
C PHE A 78 -4.84 7.52 1.45
N PHE A 79 -6.04 6.97 1.29
CA PHE A 79 -6.24 5.58 0.87
C PHE A 79 -5.53 5.26 -0.45
N LEU A 80 -5.79 6.06 -1.50
CA LEU A 80 -5.18 5.87 -2.81
C LEU A 80 -3.65 5.92 -2.69
N CYS A 81 -3.11 6.94 -2.03
CA CYS A 81 -1.67 7.08 -1.90
C CYS A 81 -1.05 5.96 -1.06
N ALA A 82 -1.72 5.45 -0.03
CA ALA A 82 -1.22 4.31 0.73
C ALA A 82 -1.18 3.00 -0.08
N MET A 83 -1.99 2.89 -1.14
CA MET A 83 -1.92 1.78 -2.10
C MET A 83 -0.81 1.98 -3.15
N TYR A 84 -0.66 3.19 -3.70
CA TYR A 84 0.28 3.47 -4.80
C TYR A 84 1.70 3.86 -4.35
N THR A 85 1.83 4.49 -3.19
CA THR A 85 3.06 4.90 -2.50
C THR A 85 3.05 4.33 -1.09
N PRO A 86 3.18 3.00 -0.93
CA PRO A 86 3.02 2.37 0.38
C PRO A 86 4.10 2.85 1.36
N ILE A 87 3.74 2.96 2.63
CA ILE A 87 4.57 3.62 3.64
C ILE A 87 5.84 2.80 3.88
N CYS A 88 6.99 3.48 3.87
CA CYS A 88 8.29 2.90 4.15
C CYS A 88 8.91 3.52 5.40
N GLN A 89 9.53 2.69 6.24
CA GLN A 89 10.36 3.14 7.36
C GLN A 89 11.67 2.36 7.37
N ASP A 90 12.81 3.03 7.58
CA ASP A 90 14.13 2.38 7.50
C ASP A 90 14.33 1.28 8.56
N ASN A 91 13.58 1.33 9.67
CA ASN A 91 13.60 0.36 10.75
C ASN A 91 12.46 -0.69 10.66
N TYR A 92 11.70 -0.71 9.57
CA TYR A 92 10.63 -1.67 9.35
C TYR A 92 10.78 -2.32 7.97
N GLU A 93 11.03 -3.63 7.97
CA GLU A 93 11.39 -4.36 6.76
C GLU A 93 10.25 -4.41 5.73
N LYS A 94 8.99 -4.40 6.16
CA LYS A 94 7.81 -4.49 5.27
C LYS A 94 7.29 -3.10 4.90
N MET A 95 6.60 -2.99 3.78
CA MET A 95 5.82 -1.78 3.49
C MET A 95 4.52 -1.80 4.27
N VAL A 96 4.11 -0.66 4.81
CA VAL A 96 2.85 -0.53 5.56
C VAL A 96 1.74 -0.09 4.61
N MET A 97 0.76 -0.98 4.42
CA MET A 97 -0.44 -0.79 3.59
C MET A 97 -1.56 -0.09 4.40
N PRO A 98 -2.59 0.49 3.75
CA PRO A 98 -3.73 1.01 4.48
C PRO A 98 -4.51 -0.13 5.15
N CYS A 99 -5.12 0.17 6.29
CA CYS A 99 -6.00 -0.79 6.95
C CYS A 99 -7.26 -1.07 6.13
N MET A 100 -7.79 -2.29 6.24
CA MET A 100 -8.98 -2.75 5.52
C MET A 100 -10.18 -1.81 5.73
N GLU A 101 -10.35 -1.30 6.95
CA GLU A 101 -11.44 -0.41 7.35
C GLU A 101 -11.45 0.90 6.55
N VAL A 102 -10.27 1.46 6.25
CA VAL A 102 -10.12 2.67 5.45
C VAL A 102 -10.54 2.41 4.00
N CYS A 103 -10.13 1.26 3.44
CA CYS A 103 -10.54 0.84 2.10
C CYS A 103 -12.06 0.63 2.00
N LEU A 104 -12.65 -0.05 2.98
CA LEU A 104 -14.08 -0.34 2.99
C LEU A 104 -14.91 0.95 3.05
N GLU A 105 -14.53 1.92 3.87
CA GLU A 105 -15.20 3.23 3.90
C GLU A 105 -14.99 4.04 2.62
N ALA A 106 -13.78 4.01 2.02
CA ALA A 106 -13.52 4.63 0.72
C ALA A 106 -14.42 4.02 -0.38
N LYS A 107 -14.46 2.69 -0.48
CA LYS A 107 -15.31 1.97 -1.43
C LYS A 107 -16.79 2.28 -1.20
N LYS A 108 -17.26 2.22 0.03
CA LYS A 108 -18.66 2.49 0.40
C LYS A 108 -19.10 3.90 0.00
N ARG A 109 -18.25 4.91 0.22
CA ARG A 109 -18.58 6.32 -0.03
C ARG A 109 -18.38 6.76 -1.47
N CYS A 110 -17.38 6.23 -2.16
CA CYS A 110 -16.98 6.71 -3.48
C CYS A 110 -17.44 5.80 -4.63
N SER A 111 -17.64 4.49 -4.40
CA SER A 111 -18.12 3.57 -5.44
C SER A 111 -19.49 3.97 -6.03
N PRO A 112 -20.49 4.44 -5.24
CA PRO A 112 -21.77 4.88 -5.82
C PRO A 112 -21.62 6.03 -6.81
N LEU A 113 -20.74 6.99 -6.50
CA LEU A 113 -20.43 8.11 -7.38
C LEU A 113 -19.75 7.63 -8.66
N MET A 114 -18.77 6.72 -8.57
CA MET A 114 -18.15 6.12 -9.75
C MET A 114 -19.18 5.42 -10.64
N GLN A 115 -20.09 4.64 -10.04
CA GLN A 115 -21.13 3.89 -10.74
C GLN A 115 -22.11 4.81 -11.46
N GLN A 116 -22.45 5.96 -10.87
CA GLN A 116 -23.29 6.98 -11.51
C GLN A 116 -22.72 7.45 -12.86
N TYR A 117 -21.39 7.47 -13.00
CA TYR A 117 -20.70 7.85 -14.24
C TYR A 117 -20.22 6.63 -15.07
N GLY A 118 -20.72 5.43 -14.77
CA GLY A 118 -20.43 4.21 -15.54
C GLY A 118 -19.12 3.51 -15.18
N PHE A 119 -18.44 3.93 -14.10
CA PHE A 119 -17.21 3.30 -13.63
C PHE A 119 -17.47 2.33 -12.47
N LYS A 120 -16.79 1.19 -12.47
CA LYS A 120 -16.81 0.25 -11.34
C LYS A 120 -15.66 0.59 -10.39
N TRP A 121 -15.83 0.23 -9.11
CA TRP A 121 -14.69 0.19 -8.18
C TRP A 121 -13.67 -0.83 -8.70
N PRO A 122 -12.41 -0.43 -8.95
CA PRO A 122 -11.45 -1.28 -9.63
C PRO A 122 -10.98 -2.42 -8.72
N ASN A 123 -10.71 -3.59 -9.32
CA ASN A 123 -10.22 -4.76 -8.59
C ASN A 123 -8.84 -4.52 -7.96
N THR A 124 -8.03 -3.64 -8.55
CA THR A 124 -6.74 -3.21 -7.98
C THR A 124 -6.92 -2.52 -6.62
N LEU A 125 -8.06 -1.86 -6.37
CA LEU A 125 -8.40 -1.27 -5.07
C LEU A 125 -9.25 -2.22 -4.20
N SER A 126 -9.12 -3.54 -4.38
CA SER A 126 -9.82 -4.50 -3.51
C SER A 126 -9.33 -4.40 -2.06
N CYS A 127 -10.27 -4.51 -1.12
CA CYS A 127 -9.96 -4.45 0.31
C CYS A 127 -9.57 -5.81 0.89
N ASP A 128 -9.80 -6.90 0.16
CA ASP A 128 -9.79 -8.27 0.71
C ASP A 128 -8.41 -8.73 1.19
N GLN A 129 -7.33 -8.13 0.67
CA GLN A 129 -5.95 -8.47 1.00
C GLN A 129 -5.31 -7.50 2.01
N LEU A 130 -6.06 -6.51 2.49
CA LEU A 130 -5.54 -5.51 3.42
C LEU A 130 -5.60 -6.02 4.87
N PRO A 131 -4.61 -5.66 5.72
CA PRO A 131 -4.63 -6.03 7.13
C PRO A 131 -5.78 -5.32 7.84
N ARG A 132 -6.41 -5.99 8.82
CA ARG A 132 -7.41 -5.38 9.70
C ARG A 132 -6.73 -4.68 10.88
N MET A 133 -7.31 -3.56 11.33
CA MET A 133 -6.81 -2.84 12.51
C MET A 133 -6.82 -3.74 13.76
N SER A 134 -7.85 -4.55 13.95
CA SER A 134 -7.99 -5.44 15.12
C SER A 134 -6.96 -6.58 15.16
N GLU A 135 -6.33 -6.90 14.03
CA GLU A 135 -5.41 -8.05 13.91
C GLU A 135 -3.95 -7.64 13.99
N GLN A 136 -3.64 -6.34 14.08
CA GLN A 136 -2.26 -5.84 14.08
C GLN A 136 -1.44 -6.39 15.26
N GLN A 137 -2.06 -6.52 16.43
CA GLN A 137 -1.41 -7.04 17.64
C GLN A 137 -1.09 -8.53 17.55
N THR A 138 -1.98 -9.31 16.91
CA THR A 138 -1.88 -10.77 16.85
C THR A 138 -1.04 -11.24 15.66
N SER A 139 -1.15 -10.57 14.51
CA SER A 139 -0.47 -10.95 13.26
C SER A 139 0.92 -10.30 13.11
N GLY A 140 1.18 -9.20 13.81
CA GLY A 140 2.37 -8.38 13.60
C GLY A 140 2.38 -7.62 12.26
N ASN A 141 1.32 -7.74 11.45
CA ASN A 141 1.15 -6.98 10.23
C ASN A 141 0.58 -5.60 10.56
N ILE A 142 1.42 -4.58 10.47
CA ILE A 142 1.03 -3.20 10.75
C ILE A 142 0.36 -2.63 9.50
N CYS A 143 -0.76 -1.95 9.68
CA CYS A 143 -1.43 -1.16 8.65
C CYS A 143 -1.60 0.29 9.13
N ALA A 144 -1.83 1.21 8.19
CA ALA A 144 -2.00 2.62 8.47
C ALA A 144 -3.45 3.08 8.28
N ALA A 145 -3.92 3.92 9.20
CA ALA A 145 -5.22 4.57 9.14
C ALA A 145 -5.11 6.02 9.63
N PRO A 146 -5.89 6.96 9.05
CA PRO A 146 -6.01 8.31 9.59
C PRO A 146 -6.44 8.29 11.06
N PRO A 147 -5.96 9.23 11.92
CA PRO A 147 -6.18 9.18 13.37
C PRO A 147 -7.66 9.18 13.81
N ASP A 148 -8.53 9.75 12.99
CA ASP A 148 -9.98 9.86 13.20
C ASP A 148 -10.76 8.69 12.55
N THR A 149 -10.06 7.65 12.11
CA THR A 149 -10.69 6.39 11.67
C THR A 149 -11.24 5.68 12.92
N PRO A 150 -12.55 5.36 12.96
CA PRO A 150 -13.13 4.68 14.11
C PRO A 150 -12.42 3.36 14.41
N HIS A 151 -11.99 3.18 15.66
CA HIS A 151 -11.33 1.95 16.09
C HIS A 151 -12.34 0.78 16.11
N PRO A 152 -12.01 -0.42 15.61
CA PRO A 152 -12.93 -1.56 15.60
C PRO A 152 -13.50 -1.92 16.99
N ASN A 153 -12.70 -1.76 18.05
CA ASN A 153 -13.12 -1.99 19.44
C ASN A 153 -14.27 -1.08 19.93
N LEU A 154 -14.62 -0.01 19.20
CA LEU A 154 -15.83 0.79 19.45
C LEU A 154 -17.11 0.09 18.96
N PHE A 155 -16.98 -0.99 18.19
CA PHE A 155 -18.08 -1.79 17.66
C PHE A 155 -18.06 -3.25 18.18
N GLU A 156 -17.19 -3.57 19.14
CA GLU A 156 -17.28 -4.85 19.85
C GLU A 156 -18.59 -4.89 20.68
N PRO A 157 -19.37 -5.99 20.62
CA PRO A 157 -20.63 -6.12 21.37
C PRO A 157 -20.46 -6.01 22.89
N THR A 158 -19.24 -6.12 23.41
CA THR A 158 -18.91 -6.01 24.84
C THR A 158 -18.91 -4.56 25.36
N ASN A 159 -18.86 -3.54 24.49
CA ASN A 159 -18.87 -2.12 24.88
C ASN A 159 -20.21 -1.40 24.62
N VAL A 160 -21.21 -2.08 24.06
CA VAL A 160 -22.57 -1.53 23.86
C VAL A 160 -23.36 -1.45 25.17
N SER A 161 -22.89 -2.08 26.24
CA SER A 161 -23.52 -2.09 27.57
C SER A 161 -23.10 -0.95 28.50
N LYS A 162 -22.45 0.11 27.98
CA LYS A 162 -22.06 1.29 28.78
C LYS A 162 -22.55 2.64 28.26
N PHE A 163 -23.60 2.63 27.44
CA PHE A 163 -24.44 3.80 27.15
C PHE A 163 -25.90 3.50 27.47
#